data_AF-A0A2N6DCH9-F1
#
_entry.id   AF-A0A2N6DCH9-F1
#
_cell.length_a   1.000
_cell.length_b   1.000
_cell.length_c   1.000
_cell.angle_alpha   90.00
_cell.angle_beta   90.00
_cell.angle_gamma   90.00
#
_symmetry.space_group_name_H-M   'P 1'
#
loop_
_entity.id
_entity.type
_entity.pdbx_description
1 polymer ?
#
loop_
_entity_poly.entity_id
_entity_poly.type
_entity_poly.pdbx_seq_one_letter_code
_entity_poly.pdbx_strand_id
1 'polypeptide(L)' 'MELAEIIRDARKAAGLTQKELADHAGVAKNLVYDIEKGKMTVRYENVLKVLDVLNIRIEYISPLGNRNA' A
#
# COMPACT_ATOMS: atom_id res chain seq x y z
N MET A 1 12.32 -1.84 7.62
CA MET A 1 10.87 -1.53 7.58
C MET A 1 10.28 -2.31 6.44
N GLU A 2 9.28 -3.13 6.74
CA GLU A 2 8.53 -3.87 5.72
C GLU A 2 7.42 -2.99 5.13
N LEU A 3 6.92 -3.35 3.93
CA LEU A 3 5.83 -2.61 3.27
C LEU A 3 4.59 -2.45 4.16
N ALA A 4 4.26 -3.49 4.92
CA ALA A 4 3.14 -3.49 5.87
C ALA A 4 3.29 -2.41 6.95
N GLU A 5 4.51 -2.20 7.44
CA GLU A 5 4.81 -1.18 8.45
C GLU A 5 4.70 0.23 7.86
N ILE A 6 5.25 0.43 6.65
CA ILE A 6 5.17 1.70 5.91
C ILE A 6 3.71 2.12 5.73
N ILE A 7 2.86 1.20 5.26
CA ILE A 7 1.43 1.48 5.02
C ILE A 7 0.72 1.81 6.33
N ARG A 8 0.95 1.01 7.39
CA ARG A 8 0.31 1.23 8.69
C ARG A 8 0.70 2.57 9.30
N ASP A 9 1.97 2.93 9.22
CA ASP A 9 2.49 4.13 9.86
C ASP A 9 2.08 5.38 9.07
N ALA A 10 2.08 5.32 7.73
CA ALA A 10 1.53 6.37 6.87
C ALA A 10 0.02 6.59 7.11
N ARG A 11 -0.77 5.51 7.21
CA ARG A 11 -2.20 5.63 7.56
C ARG A 11 -2.41 6.34 8.88
N LYS A 12 -1.65 5.96 9.92
CA LYS A 12 -1.74 6.59 11.24
C LYS A 12 -1.33 8.07 11.21
N ALA A 13 -0.28 8.39 10.46
CA ALA A 13 0.16 9.78 10.27
C ALA A 13 -0.90 10.63 9.55
N ALA A 14 -1.67 10.03 8.64
CA ALA A 14 -2.81 10.66 7.97
C ALA A 14 -4.08 10.75 8.86
N GLY A 15 -4.06 10.22 10.09
CA GLY A 15 -5.21 10.23 11.00
C GLY A 15 -6.35 9.31 10.59
N LEU A 16 -6.12 8.37 9.67
CA LEU A 16 -7.15 7.50 9.11
C LEU A 16 -7.28 6.21 9.92
N THR A 17 -8.52 5.75 10.11
CA THR A 17 -8.83 4.37 10.48
C THR A 17 -8.60 3.43 9.30
N GLN A 18 -8.47 2.13 9.57
CA GLN A 18 -8.39 1.13 8.49
C GLN A 18 -9.63 1.12 7.59
N LYS A 19 -10.80 1.45 8.15
CA LYS A 19 -12.05 1.54 7.38
C LYS A 19 -12.01 2.73 6.42
N GLU A 20 -11.62 3.91 6.89
CA GLU A 20 -11.54 5.10 6.05
C GLU A 20 -10.51 4.93 4.93
N LEU A 21 -9.33 4.38 5.22
CA LEU A 21 -8.35 4.05 4.18
C LEU A 21 -8.94 3.08 3.14
N ALA A 22 -9.67 2.06 3.59
CA ALA A 22 -10.31 1.10 2.69
C ALA A 22 -11.39 1.76 1.82
N ASP A 23 -12.21 2.63 2.42
CA ASP A 23 -13.27 3.36 1.72
C ASP A 23 -12.67 4.29 0.65
N HIS A 24 -11.62 5.05 0.99
CA HIS A 24 -10.90 5.90 0.04
C HIS A 24 -10.23 5.11 -1.08
N ALA A 25 -9.69 3.92 -0.78
CA ALA A 25 -9.03 3.06 -1.76
C ALA A 25 -10.01 2.21 -2.58
N GLY A 26 -11.32 2.25 -2.26
CA GLY A 26 -12.33 1.41 -2.92
C GLY A 26 -12.09 -0.09 -2.73
N VAL A 27 -11.67 -0.50 -1.53
CA VAL A 27 -11.40 -1.90 -1.15
C VAL A 27 -12.12 -2.27 0.15
N ALA A 28 -12.21 -3.57 0.46
CA ALA A 28 -12.79 -4.02 1.72
C ALA A 28 -11.87 -3.68 2.91
N LYS A 29 -12.43 -3.28 4.07
CA LYS A 29 -11.67 -3.03 5.31
C LYS A 29 -10.70 -4.17 5.68
N ASN A 30 -11.16 -5.42 5.57
CA ASN A 30 -10.34 -6.59 5.91
C ASN A 30 -9.09 -6.68 5.02
N LEU A 31 -9.14 -6.14 3.80
CA LEU A 31 -7.98 -6.08 2.92
C LEU A 31 -6.90 -5.16 3.49
N VAL A 32 -7.27 -3.98 3.99
CA VAL A 32 -6.31 -3.07 4.65
C VAL A 32 -5.72 -3.71 5.91
N TYR A 33 -6.56 -4.41 6.70
CA TYR A 33 -6.07 -5.17 7.86
C TYR A 33 -5.05 -6.26 7.46
N ASP A 34 -5.36 -7.03 6.43
CA ASP A 34 -4.50 -8.08 5.89
C ASP A 34 -3.15 -7.51 5.39
N ILE A 35 -3.17 -6.37 4.69
CA ILE A 35 -1.97 -5.65 4.26
C ILE A 35 -1.10 -5.27 5.45
N GLU A 36 -1.67 -4.60 6.46
CA GLU A 36 -0.93 -4.12 7.64
C GLU A 36 -0.42 -5.24 8.54
N LYS A 37 -0.98 -6.45 8.40
CA LYS A 37 -0.47 -7.68 9.03
C LYS A 37 0.62 -8.38 8.21
N GLY A 38 0.93 -7.89 7.01
CA GLY A 38 1.92 -8.51 6.13
C GLY A 38 1.43 -9.80 5.49
N LYS A 39 0.12 -9.92 5.19
CA LYS A 39 -0.39 -11.08 4.47
C LYS A 39 0.15 -11.10 3.04
N MET A 40 0.91 -12.13 2.71
CA MET A 40 1.58 -12.28 1.41
C MET A 40 0.62 -12.56 0.23
N THR A 41 -0.62 -12.95 0.50
CA THR A 41 -1.61 -13.32 -0.53
C THR A 41 -2.51 -12.17 -0.98
N VAL A 42 -2.25 -10.93 -0.53
CA VAL A 42 -2.98 -9.76 -1.01
C VAL A 42 -2.61 -9.49 -2.46
N ARG A 43 -3.62 -9.29 -3.31
CA ARG A 43 -3.40 -8.95 -4.72
C ARG A 43 -2.67 -7.61 -4.83
N TYR A 44 -1.64 -7.60 -5.67
CA TYR A 44 -0.80 -6.43 -5.90
C TYR A 44 -1.60 -5.17 -6.31
N GLU A 45 -2.65 -5.32 -7.13
CA GLU A 45 -3.55 -4.22 -7.52
C GLU A 45 -4.17 -3.48 -6.32
N ASN A 46 -4.49 -4.21 -5.24
CA ASN A 46 -5.12 -3.61 -4.06
C ASN A 46 -4.09 -2.94 -3.16
N VAL A 47 -2.85 -3.42 -3.17
CA VAL A 47 -1.73 -2.72 -2.54
C VAL A 47 -1.52 -1.38 -3.22
N LEU A 48 -1.51 -1.35 -4.56
CA LEU A 48 -1.36 -0.09 -5.32
C LEU A 48 -2.47 0.93 -5.00
N LYS A 49 -3.73 0.51 -4.94
CA LYS A 49 -4.85 1.38 -4.56
C LYS A 49 -4.65 2.01 -3.18
N VAL A 50 -4.17 1.23 -2.21
CA VAL A 50 -3.90 1.73 -0.86
C VAL A 50 -2.73 2.71 -0.85
N LEU A 51 -1.68 2.44 -1.61
CA LEU A 51 -0.53 3.34 -1.71
C LEU A 51 -0.88 4.67 -2.39
N ASP A 52 -1.77 4.65 -3.38
CA ASP A 52 -2.27 5.85 -4.07
C ASP A 52 -2.98 6.80 -3.09
N VAL A 53 -3.89 6.29 -2.25
CA VAL A 53 -4.57 7.08 -1.21
C VAL A 53 -3.59 7.67 -0.20
N LEU A 54 -2.52 6.93 0.13
CA LEU A 54 -1.49 7.37 1.07
C LEU A 54 -0.42 8.27 0.40
N ASN A 55 -0.56 8.57 -0.89
CA ASN A 55 0.38 9.35 -1.69
C ASN A 55 1.81 8.76 -1.65
N ILE A 56 1.93 7.43 -1.65
CA ILE A 56 3.20 6.70 -1.65
C ILE A 56 3.52 6.28 -3.09
N ARG A 57 4.72 6.63 -3.55
CA ARG A 57 5.25 6.19 -4.86
C ARG A 57 6.17 4.98 -4.70
N ILE A 58 6.03 4.01 -5.61
CA ILE A 58 6.97 2.88 -5.75
C ILE A 58 7.92 3.19 -6.90
N GLU A 59 9.22 3.04 -6.65
CA GLU A 59 10.26 3.05 -7.69
C GLU A 59 10.85 1.65 -7.86
N TYR A 60 11.05 1.25 -9.11
CA TYR A 60 11.64 -0.03 -9.47
C TYR A 60 13.09 0.16 -9.89
N ILE A 61 14.00 -0.46 -9.14
CA ILE A 61 15.42 -0.51 -9.51
C ILE A 61 15.67 -1.86 -10.16
N SER A 62 15.95 -1.83 -11.47
CA SER A 62 16.29 -3.02 -12.24
C SER A 62 17.79 -3.10 -12.50
N PRO A 63 18.44 -4.25 -12.27
CA PRO A 63 19.84 -4.43 -12.64
C PRO A 63 20.07 -4.40 -14.16
N LEU A 64 19.00 -4.45 -14.96
CA LEU A 64 19.06 -4.37 -16.42
C LEU A 64 19.08 -2.92 -16.94
N GLY A 65 19.18 -1.93 -16.05
CA GLY A 65 19.11 -0.51 -16.39
C GLY A 65 17.71 -0.06 -16.82
N ASN A 66 17.57 1.22 -17.14
CA ASN A 66 16.35 1.77 -17.70
C ASN A 66 16.30 1.42 -19.19
N ARG A 67 15.39 0.54 -19.61
CA ARG A 67 15.30 0.07 -21.01
C ARG A 67 14.70 1.10 -21.98
N ASN A 68 14.51 2.33 -21.54
CA ASN A 68 13.96 3.41 -22.34
C ASN A 68 15.04 4.48 -22.58
N ALA A 69 15.76 4.32 -23.69
CA ALA A 69 16.28 5.42 -24.49
C ALA A 69 15.40 5.55 -25.73
#